data_AF-A9U6X2-F1
#
_entry.id   AF-A9U6X2-F1
#
_cell.length_a   1.000
_cell.length_b   1.000
_cell.length_c   1.000
_cell.angle_alpha   90.00
_cell.angle_beta   90.00
_cell.angle_gamma   90.00
#
_symmetry.space_group_name_H-M   'P 1'
#
loop_
_entity.id
_entity.type
_entity.pdbx_description
1 polymer ?
#
loop_
_entity_poly.entity_id
_entity_poly.type
_entity_poly.pdbx_seq_one_letter_code
_entity_poly.pdbx_strand_id
1 'polypeptide(L)'
;MRDGGSYKGQQYGMVDSAPSPYGFFYNKTLVQKLGLEDPYELQKSGAWTWDKFREYVKGATKDTNGDGKTDVFGVAGAYGKVKALTEQFLYTNNAAVDKDAGGDIKFSLNSENAIQALQYVSDLYNVDKSIMQPVPEDASKEFIAGKGVLYGGFSWELSGLIDNMKGQEIGYVFFPKGPKADKYVSYTPFGNMYMAAKYSKNAEVAVKMFDEISLHQEGRDLSRQGWETAYPSAESLDTRIQMADSIKYISYYAIPDGEKLFEGVVKDITTGKVSPATAVDKVKQQLEATLGEMAPVIRVVESSILELNAMYRQIISFTGTVPDTFRDYQLEERIPDMTALFRKQSKLLREVAAVVEGPGGESSERSAMLNTLAYQLEDMARKPESVPSRIDRFKTNVGGLGDWLFSFKEQPLAIDYLLVSTPDAKLPDPKASAWKKLEAGFQSFFSSFTENYDDFSSEDDSSGSVTVWITSARDQAQVVKRLIDDSFTAKTGIRVSLKLVSSDVVLPATVAGKGPDVALQMGNETPVNYATRNAVQDLSAFPDFGDVRSRFLDSAM
;
A
#
# COMPACT_ATOMS: atom_id res chain seq x y z
N MET A 1 26.41 -12.62 5.93
CA MET A 1 24.95 -12.69 5.76
C MET A 1 24.61 -11.83 4.56
N ARG A 2 23.77 -12.32 3.64
CA ARG A 2 23.28 -11.53 2.51
C ARG A 2 22.09 -10.73 3.04
N ASP A 3 22.13 -9.40 2.94
CA ASP A 3 21.24 -8.48 3.67
C ASP A 3 19.73 -8.63 3.40
N GLY A 4 19.34 -9.39 2.38
CA GLY A 4 17.95 -9.63 2.02
C GLY A 4 17.21 -10.50 3.04
N GLY A 5 15.95 -10.15 3.32
CA GLY A 5 15.11 -10.92 4.24
C GLY A 5 15.50 -10.80 5.71
N SER A 6 16.35 -9.84 6.07
CA SER A 6 16.78 -9.58 7.44
C SER A 6 16.11 -8.34 8.03
N TYR A 7 15.85 -8.34 9.34
CA TYR A 7 15.33 -7.18 10.08
C TYR A 7 15.86 -7.20 11.52
N LYS A 8 16.43 -6.08 11.99
CA LYS A 8 17.03 -5.93 13.33
C LYS A 8 18.00 -7.07 13.70
N GLY A 9 18.86 -7.47 12.76
CA GLY A 9 19.85 -8.53 12.95
C GLY A 9 19.29 -9.95 12.96
N GLN A 10 17.99 -10.14 12.71
CA GLN A 10 17.36 -11.46 12.57
C GLN A 10 17.05 -11.77 11.10
N GLN A 11 17.11 -13.04 10.72
CA GLN A 11 16.81 -13.51 9.38
C GLN A 11 15.37 -14.06 9.31
N TYR A 12 14.57 -13.56 8.36
CA TYR A 12 13.16 -13.93 8.16
C TYR A 12 12.88 -14.55 6.79
N GLY A 13 13.78 -14.37 5.82
CA GLY A 13 13.68 -14.99 4.50
C GLY A 13 15.04 -15.45 4.00
N MET A 14 15.12 -16.56 3.26
CA MET A 14 16.36 -17.06 2.69
C MET A 14 16.15 -17.42 1.22
N VAL A 15 17.18 -17.31 0.39
CA VAL A 15 17.12 -17.71 -1.01
C VAL A 15 18.42 -18.39 -1.39
N ASP A 16 18.32 -19.47 -2.15
CA ASP A 16 19.47 -20.29 -2.56
C ASP A 16 20.13 -19.77 -3.86
N SER A 17 19.40 -18.99 -4.65
CA SER A 17 19.90 -18.37 -5.88
C SER A 17 20.20 -16.87 -5.71
N ALA A 18 21.11 -16.36 -6.54
CA ALA A 18 21.28 -14.92 -6.67
C ALA A 18 20.04 -14.33 -7.35
N PRO A 19 19.40 -13.28 -6.78
CA PRO A 19 18.27 -12.63 -7.43
C PRO A 19 18.73 -11.97 -8.74
N SER A 20 17.77 -11.56 -9.56
CA SER A 20 18.11 -10.84 -10.78
C SER A 20 18.68 -9.46 -10.43
N PRO A 21 19.90 -9.13 -10.90
CA PRO A 21 20.45 -7.80 -10.74
C PRO A 21 19.75 -6.80 -11.66
N TYR A 22 19.84 -5.53 -11.29
CA TYR A 22 19.54 -4.38 -12.12
C TYR A 22 20.83 -3.72 -12.62
N GLY A 23 20.84 -3.32 -13.89
CA GLY A 23 22.01 -2.77 -14.59
C GLY A 23 21.59 -1.97 -15.82
N PHE A 24 22.55 -1.58 -16.64
CA PHE A 24 22.29 -1.02 -17.96
C PHE A 24 22.58 -2.06 -19.04
N PHE A 25 21.57 -2.37 -19.84
CA PHE A 25 21.77 -2.91 -21.17
C PHE A 25 22.25 -1.79 -22.09
N TYR A 26 23.20 -2.08 -22.97
CA TYR A 26 23.66 -1.11 -23.97
C TYR A 26 23.74 -1.72 -25.36
N ASN A 27 23.39 -0.91 -26.35
CA ASN A 27 23.43 -1.30 -27.75
C ASN A 27 24.86 -1.12 -28.28
N LYS A 28 25.66 -2.19 -28.23
CA LYS A 28 27.10 -2.16 -28.60
C LYS A 28 27.31 -1.78 -30.06
N THR A 29 26.43 -2.23 -30.95
CA THR A 29 26.43 -1.80 -32.36
C THR A 29 26.24 -0.29 -32.50
N LEU A 30 25.32 0.29 -31.73
CA LEU A 30 25.11 1.74 -31.73
C LEU A 30 26.29 2.48 -31.09
N VAL A 31 26.87 1.98 -29.99
CA VAL A 31 28.09 2.53 -29.37
C VAL A 31 29.22 2.65 -30.40
N GLN A 32 29.49 1.58 -31.15
CA GLN A 32 30.51 1.56 -32.21
C GLN A 32 30.18 2.54 -33.34
N LYS A 33 28.93 2.55 -33.82
CA LYS A 33 28.48 3.48 -34.88
C LYS A 33 28.64 4.94 -34.48
N LEU A 34 28.45 5.25 -33.20
CA LEU A 34 28.56 6.60 -32.67
C LEU A 34 29.98 6.99 -32.26
N GLY A 35 30.95 6.07 -32.33
CA GLY A 35 32.34 6.29 -31.91
C GLY A 35 32.48 6.51 -30.40
N LEU A 36 31.58 5.93 -29.61
CA LEU A 36 31.61 6.04 -28.15
C LEU A 36 32.54 4.97 -27.55
N GLU A 37 33.10 5.25 -26.37
CA GLU A 37 33.86 4.26 -25.60
C GLU A 37 32.95 3.10 -25.14
N ASP A 38 33.46 1.87 -25.10
CA ASP A 38 32.65 0.73 -24.66
C ASP A 38 32.36 0.83 -23.15
N PRO A 39 31.08 0.85 -22.71
CA PRO A 39 30.72 0.89 -21.29
C PRO A 39 31.35 -0.23 -20.44
N TYR A 40 31.58 -1.42 -21.01
CA TYR A 40 32.23 -2.51 -20.29
C TYR A 40 33.71 -2.20 -20.02
N GLU A 41 34.44 -1.62 -20.97
CA GLU A 41 35.84 -1.23 -20.77
C GLU A 41 35.95 -0.06 -19.77
N LEU A 42 35.00 0.87 -19.78
CA LEU A 42 34.87 1.90 -18.75
C LEU A 42 34.64 1.30 -17.37
N GLN A 43 33.80 0.27 -17.26
CA GLN A 43 33.55 -0.43 -16.00
C GLN A 43 34.79 -1.19 -15.52
N LYS A 44 35.42 -1.94 -16.40
CA LYS A 44 36.59 -2.77 -16.12
C LYS A 44 37.80 -1.93 -15.66
N SER A 45 37.98 -0.75 -16.25
CA SER A 45 39.00 0.22 -15.82
C SER A 45 38.62 1.00 -14.55
N GLY A 46 37.37 0.89 -14.08
CA GLY A 46 36.84 1.64 -12.94
C GLY A 46 36.44 3.08 -13.27
N ALA A 47 36.52 3.49 -14.53
CA ALA A 47 36.15 4.81 -15.02
C ALA A 47 34.62 5.02 -15.14
N TRP A 48 33.82 3.94 -15.12
CA TRP A 48 32.35 4.02 -15.15
C TRP A 48 31.78 4.57 -13.83
N THR A 49 31.83 5.89 -13.72
CA THR A 49 31.42 6.74 -12.60
C THR A 49 30.31 7.68 -13.04
N TRP A 50 29.64 8.36 -12.10
CA TRP A 50 28.57 9.32 -12.45
C TRP A 50 29.02 10.44 -13.37
N ASP A 51 30.22 11.00 -13.16
CA ASP A 51 30.73 12.06 -14.02
C ASP A 51 30.94 11.55 -15.43
N LYS A 52 31.59 10.39 -15.57
CA LYS A 52 31.80 9.76 -16.88
C LYS A 52 30.48 9.34 -17.54
N PHE A 53 29.53 8.81 -16.77
CA PHE A 53 28.20 8.46 -17.27
C PHE A 53 27.48 9.69 -17.80
N ARG A 54 27.47 10.80 -17.05
CA ARG A 54 26.80 12.05 -17.45
C ARG A 54 27.39 12.60 -18.74
N GLU A 55 28.72 12.65 -18.83
CA GLU A 55 29.44 13.00 -20.06
C GLU A 55 29.04 12.09 -21.22
N TYR A 56 29.06 10.77 -20.99
CA TYR A 56 28.76 9.74 -21.98
C TYR A 56 27.33 9.86 -22.54
N VAL A 57 26.32 9.90 -21.66
CA VAL A 57 24.91 9.97 -22.10
C VAL A 57 24.57 11.31 -22.75
N LYS A 58 25.25 12.38 -22.36
CA LYS A 58 25.11 13.68 -23.02
C LYS A 58 25.71 13.66 -24.43
N GLY A 59 26.91 13.10 -24.61
CA GLY A 59 27.55 12.96 -25.92
C GLY A 59 26.84 11.96 -26.85
N ALA A 60 26.16 10.98 -26.27
CA ALA A 60 25.32 10.03 -27.00
C ALA A 60 23.99 10.64 -27.48
N THR A 61 23.46 11.64 -26.77
CA THR A 61 22.19 12.30 -27.11
C THR A 61 22.38 13.27 -28.26
N LYS A 62 21.84 12.94 -29.44
CA LYS A 62 22.00 13.76 -30.65
C LYS A 62 20.88 13.58 -31.66
N ASP A 63 20.75 14.57 -32.52
CA ASP A 63 20.05 14.48 -33.78
C ASP A 63 21.05 13.94 -34.83
N THR A 64 20.86 12.70 -35.28
CA THR A 64 21.75 12.06 -36.26
C THR A 64 21.33 12.31 -37.71
N ASN A 65 20.11 12.78 -37.96
CA ASN A 65 19.55 12.97 -39.29
C ASN A 65 19.49 14.46 -39.73
N GLY A 66 19.72 15.39 -38.80
CA GLY A 66 19.76 16.83 -39.04
C GLY A 66 18.39 17.50 -39.17
N ASP A 67 17.31 16.86 -38.73
CA ASP A 67 15.95 17.40 -38.83
C ASP A 67 15.57 18.36 -37.69
N GLY A 68 16.50 18.62 -36.77
CA GLY A 68 16.33 19.49 -35.61
C GLY A 68 15.68 18.79 -34.41
N LYS A 69 15.44 17.48 -34.46
CA LYS A 69 14.89 16.68 -33.37
C LYS A 69 15.87 15.57 -32.99
N THR A 70 16.06 15.39 -31.69
CA THR A 70 16.86 14.28 -31.17
C THR A 70 16.22 12.94 -31.55
N ASP A 71 16.98 12.08 -32.23
CA ASP A 71 16.55 10.75 -32.67
C ASP A 71 17.25 9.63 -31.88
N VAL A 72 18.42 9.92 -31.28
CA VAL A 72 19.15 9.03 -30.39
C VAL A 72 19.39 9.71 -29.05
N PHE A 73 19.01 9.04 -27.97
CA PHE A 73 19.22 9.47 -26.59
C PHE A 73 20.32 8.65 -25.91
N GLY A 74 21.02 9.24 -24.95
CA GLY A 74 21.96 8.49 -24.12
C GLY A 74 21.26 7.38 -23.33
N VAL A 75 20.07 7.66 -22.79
CA VAL A 75 19.23 6.70 -22.06
C VAL A 75 17.83 6.66 -22.67
N ALA A 76 17.44 5.52 -23.25
CA ALA A 76 16.09 5.31 -23.79
C ALA A 76 15.02 5.28 -22.69
N GLY A 77 15.41 4.85 -21.49
CA GLY A 77 14.56 4.76 -20.30
C GLY A 77 14.97 3.56 -19.47
N ALA A 78 14.01 3.02 -18.72
CA ALA A 78 14.27 1.97 -17.75
C ALA A 78 13.01 1.13 -17.46
N TYR A 79 13.20 -0.15 -17.12
CA TYR A 79 12.16 -0.94 -16.45
C TYR A 79 11.80 -0.25 -15.15
N GLY A 80 10.50 -0.04 -14.90
CA GLY A 80 10.04 0.77 -13.77
C GLY A 80 10.22 2.28 -13.98
N LYS A 81 10.37 2.71 -15.24
CA LYS A 81 10.45 4.11 -15.70
C LYS A 81 11.55 4.90 -14.96
N VAL A 82 11.40 6.22 -14.88
CA VAL A 82 12.36 7.09 -14.20
C VAL A 82 12.42 6.80 -12.70
N LYS A 83 11.38 6.22 -12.08
CA LYS A 83 11.39 5.81 -10.67
C LYS A 83 12.51 4.81 -10.38
N ALA A 84 12.52 3.67 -11.08
CA ALA A 84 13.55 2.65 -10.87
C ALA A 84 14.95 3.15 -11.26
N LEU A 85 15.06 3.97 -12.31
CA LEU A 85 16.32 4.63 -12.66
C LEU A 85 16.84 5.49 -11.48
N THR A 86 15.96 6.31 -10.90
CA THR A 86 16.30 7.20 -9.77
C THR A 86 16.68 6.43 -8.53
N GLU A 87 15.95 5.35 -8.25
CA GLU A 87 16.25 4.41 -7.18
C GLU A 87 17.68 3.87 -7.29
N GLN A 88 18.10 3.39 -8.45
CA GLN A 88 19.45 2.86 -8.63
C GLN A 88 20.53 3.93 -8.46
N PHE A 89 20.32 5.16 -8.95
CA PHE A 89 21.22 6.28 -8.66
C PHE A 89 21.27 6.60 -7.16
N LEU A 90 20.16 6.59 -6.45
CA LEU A 90 20.15 6.76 -4.99
C LEU A 90 21.11 5.75 -4.30
N TYR A 91 20.93 4.47 -4.62
CA TYR A 91 21.66 3.39 -3.95
C TYR A 91 23.13 3.28 -4.39
N THR A 92 23.47 3.62 -5.64
CA THR A 92 24.87 3.69 -6.09
C THR A 92 25.65 4.86 -5.51
N ASN A 93 25.00 5.78 -4.79
CA ASN A 93 25.64 6.82 -4.00
C ASN A 93 25.65 6.55 -2.50
N ASN A 94 25.48 5.28 -2.07
CA ASN A 94 25.37 4.90 -0.66
C ASN A 94 24.28 5.70 0.08
N ALA A 95 23.16 5.97 -0.60
CA ALA A 95 21.94 6.50 0.00
C ALA A 95 20.82 5.45 -0.03
N ALA A 96 19.73 5.72 0.68
CA ALA A 96 18.53 4.90 0.70
C ALA A 96 17.31 5.78 0.91
N VAL A 97 16.12 5.22 0.67
CA VAL A 97 14.85 5.86 1.05
C VAL A 97 14.61 5.67 2.55
N ASP A 98 14.94 4.48 3.05
CA ASP A 98 14.46 3.92 4.31
C ASP A 98 15.54 3.36 5.23
N LYS A 99 16.83 3.66 5.00
CA LYS A 99 17.91 3.21 5.88
C LYS A 99 18.86 4.33 6.25
N ASP A 100 19.09 4.51 7.54
CA ASP A 100 20.15 5.40 8.01
C ASP A 100 21.55 4.78 7.78
N ALA A 101 22.60 5.53 8.09
CA ALA A 101 23.99 5.07 7.93
C ALA A 101 24.33 3.83 8.79
N GLY A 102 23.55 3.57 9.86
CA GLY A 102 23.68 2.38 10.70
C GLY A 102 22.92 1.16 10.16
N GLY A 103 22.13 1.32 9.10
CA GLY A 103 21.32 0.27 8.51
C GLY A 103 19.96 0.06 9.21
N ASP A 104 19.59 0.92 10.16
CA ASP A 104 18.27 0.90 10.77
C ASP A 104 17.22 1.39 9.78
N ILE A 105 16.04 0.78 9.78
CA ILE A 105 14.94 1.22 8.95
C ILE A 105 14.43 2.57 9.47
N LYS A 106 14.79 3.66 8.77
CA LYS A 106 14.43 5.05 9.07
C LYS A 106 14.40 5.90 7.81
N PHE A 107 13.58 6.93 7.79
CA PHE A 107 13.58 7.90 6.71
C PHE A 107 14.98 8.50 6.51
N SER A 108 15.49 8.43 5.29
CA SER A 108 16.88 8.80 4.96
C SER A 108 17.03 9.53 3.61
N LEU A 109 15.90 9.79 2.94
CA LEU A 109 15.86 10.46 1.64
C LEU A 109 16.28 11.94 1.69
N ASN A 110 16.39 12.52 2.90
CA ASN A 110 16.91 13.87 3.14
C ASN A 110 18.42 13.91 3.42
N SER A 111 19.13 12.77 3.37
CA SER A 111 20.58 12.74 3.51
C SER A 111 21.29 13.47 2.37
N GLU A 112 22.51 13.98 2.61
CA GLU A 112 23.30 14.67 1.59
C GLU A 112 23.49 13.81 0.33
N ASN A 113 23.82 12.53 0.52
CA ASN A 113 23.98 11.57 -0.57
C ASN A 113 22.68 11.35 -1.36
N ALA A 114 21.53 11.34 -0.67
CA ALA A 114 20.23 11.20 -1.31
C ALA A 114 19.88 12.42 -2.14
N ILE A 115 20.00 13.62 -1.57
CA ILE A 115 19.73 14.88 -2.26
C ILE A 115 20.65 15.05 -3.47
N GLN A 116 21.94 14.66 -3.35
CA GLN A 116 22.87 14.65 -4.47
C GLN A 116 22.42 13.72 -5.61
N ALA A 117 21.93 12.52 -5.28
CA ALA A 117 21.43 11.57 -6.27
C ALA A 117 20.18 12.07 -7.00
N LEU A 118 19.22 12.62 -6.24
CA LEU A 118 18.00 13.19 -6.79
C LEU A 118 18.33 14.40 -7.69
N GLN A 119 19.27 15.25 -7.28
CA GLN A 119 19.73 16.37 -8.12
C GLN A 119 20.38 15.87 -9.40
N TYR A 120 21.24 14.85 -9.32
CA TYR A 120 21.88 14.26 -10.49
C TYR A 120 20.87 13.73 -11.52
N VAL A 121 19.80 13.06 -11.06
CA VAL A 121 18.74 12.59 -11.97
C VAL A 121 17.91 13.76 -12.53
N SER A 122 17.61 14.77 -11.71
CA SER A 122 16.94 15.99 -12.18
C SER A 122 17.75 16.68 -13.27
N ASP A 123 19.08 16.73 -13.13
CA ASP A 123 20.00 17.27 -14.13
C ASP A 123 20.00 16.47 -15.44
N LEU A 124 20.12 15.14 -15.37
CA LEU A 124 20.05 14.26 -16.55
C LEU A 124 18.73 14.45 -17.32
N TYR A 125 17.63 14.63 -16.59
CA TYR A 125 16.29 14.78 -17.16
C TYR A 125 16.03 16.20 -17.69
N ASN A 126 16.24 17.23 -16.87
CA ASN A 126 15.81 18.60 -17.17
C ASN A 126 16.88 19.47 -17.84
N VAL A 127 18.15 19.26 -17.50
CA VAL A 127 19.26 20.10 -17.96
C VAL A 127 19.93 19.48 -19.17
N ASP A 128 20.40 18.24 -19.05
CA ASP A 128 21.10 17.54 -20.14
C ASP A 128 20.14 16.92 -21.13
N LYS A 129 18.88 16.65 -20.71
CA LYS A 129 17.84 16.01 -21.51
C LYS A 129 18.33 14.71 -22.18
N SER A 130 19.20 14.00 -21.49
CA SER A 130 19.85 12.78 -21.99
C SER A 130 19.02 11.52 -21.76
N ILE A 131 17.94 11.65 -20.98
CA ILE A 131 16.89 10.64 -20.83
C ILE A 131 15.77 10.98 -21.83
N MET A 132 15.35 9.99 -22.61
CA MET A 132 14.30 10.12 -23.62
C MET A 132 13.02 10.74 -23.05
N GLN A 133 12.49 11.73 -23.78
CA GLN A 133 11.30 12.49 -23.42
C GLN A 133 10.32 12.60 -24.61
N PRO A 134 9.00 12.47 -24.40
CA PRO A 134 8.35 12.08 -23.14
C PRO A 134 8.79 10.69 -22.68
N VAL A 135 8.76 10.43 -21.37
CA VAL A 135 9.15 9.13 -20.80
C VAL A 135 8.28 8.06 -21.45
N PRO A 136 8.88 7.07 -22.14
CA PRO A 136 8.10 6.02 -22.78
C PRO A 136 7.35 5.18 -21.75
N GLU A 137 6.14 4.73 -22.10
CA GLU A 137 5.42 3.75 -21.29
C GLU A 137 6.17 2.42 -21.22
N ASP A 138 6.80 2.04 -22.35
CA ASP A 138 7.63 0.85 -22.48
C ASP A 138 8.96 1.23 -23.13
N ALA A 139 9.93 1.60 -22.30
CA ALA A 139 11.24 2.04 -22.76
C ALA A 139 12.07 0.92 -23.43
N SER A 140 11.72 -0.35 -23.19
CA SER A 140 12.41 -1.48 -23.84
C SER A 140 12.18 -1.45 -25.35
N LYS A 141 10.97 -1.09 -25.81
CA LYS A 141 10.65 -0.95 -27.24
C LYS A 141 11.44 0.15 -27.92
N GLU A 142 11.61 1.29 -27.24
CA GLU A 142 12.38 2.41 -27.78
C GLU A 142 13.87 2.07 -27.86
N PHE A 143 14.39 1.32 -26.89
CA PHE A 143 15.75 0.78 -26.93
C PHE A 143 15.94 -0.23 -28.07
N ILE A 144 15.01 -1.19 -28.24
CA ILE A 144 15.00 -2.15 -29.36
C ILE A 144 14.96 -1.42 -30.71
N ALA A 145 14.20 -0.33 -30.80
CA ALA A 145 14.12 0.53 -31.98
C ALA A 145 15.39 1.36 -32.23
N GLY A 146 16.40 1.26 -31.36
CA GLY A 146 17.67 1.97 -31.50
C GLY A 146 17.61 3.46 -31.12
N LYS A 147 16.56 3.89 -30.42
CA LYS A 147 16.40 5.30 -30.02
C LYS A 147 17.19 5.68 -28.77
N GLY A 148 17.86 4.74 -28.12
CA GLY A 148 18.83 5.09 -27.10
C GLY A 148 19.97 4.10 -26.94
N VAL A 149 21.09 4.61 -26.42
CA VAL A 149 22.32 3.83 -26.24
C VAL A 149 22.23 2.90 -25.04
N LEU A 150 21.56 3.34 -23.96
CA LEU A 150 21.41 2.61 -22.71
C LEU A 150 19.93 2.41 -22.34
N TYR A 151 19.64 1.27 -21.73
CA TYR A 151 18.34 0.93 -21.12
C TYR A 151 18.58 0.31 -19.73
N GLY A 152 18.01 0.93 -18.69
CA GLY A 152 18.06 0.39 -17.33
C GLY A 152 17.12 -0.80 -17.20
N GLY A 153 17.60 -1.95 -16.73
CA GLY A 153 16.75 -3.13 -16.68
C GLY A 153 17.30 -4.27 -15.84
N PHE A 154 16.41 -5.21 -15.56
CA PHE A 154 16.74 -6.43 -14.83
C PHE A 154 17.23 -7.52 -15.77
N SER A 155 18.08 -8.40 -15.26
CA SER A 155 18.67 -9.47 -16.07
C SER A 155 17.65 -10.41 -16.74
N TRP A 156 16.42 -10.53 -16.22
CA TRP A 156 15.38 -11.37 -16.85
C TRP A 156 14.87 -10.79 -18.18
N GLU A 157 15.06 -9.50 -18.44
CA GLU A 157 14.65 -8.87 -19.71
C GLU A 157 15.57 -9.22 -20.87
N LEU A 158 16.79 -9.69 -20.58
CA LEU A 158 17.85 -9.91 -21.58
C LEU A 158 17.41 -10.81 -22.73
N SER A 159 16.73 -11.93 -22.45
CA SER A 159 16.26 -12.85 -23.51
C SER A 159 15.32 -12.15 -24.48
N GLY A 160 14.36 -11.38 -23.94
CA GLY A 160 13.42 -10.63 -24.76
C GLY A 160 14.11 -9.54 -25.59
N LEU A 161 15.14 -8.88 -25.04
CA LEU A 161 15.93 -7.90 -25.80
C LEU A 161 16.69 -8.56 -26.95
N ILE A 162 17.38 -9.68 -26.70
CA ILE A 162 18.14 -10.43 -27.72
C ILE A 162 17.23 -10.89 -28.85
N ASP A 163 16.06 -11.45 -28.52
CA ASP A 163 15.12 -11.99 -29.51
C ASP A 163 14.60 -10.90 -30.46
N ASN A 164 14.50 -9.66 -29.99
CA ASN A 164 13.94 -8.54 -30.74
C ASN A 164 15.00 -7.62 -31.37
N MET A 165 16.27 -7.70 -30.96
CA MET A 165 17.37 -6.90 -31.52
C MET A 165 18.28 -7.74 -32.45
N LYS A 166 17.66 -8.55 -33.32
CA LYS A 166 18.40 -9.44 -34.24
C LYS A 166 19.38 -8.65 -35.12
N GLY A 167 20.63 -9.09 -35.14
CA GLY A 167 21.70 -8.43 -35.90
C GLY A 167 22.33 -7.22 -35.20
N GLN A 168 21.96 -6.95 -33.94
CA GLN A 168 22.65 -5.99 -33.08
C GLN A 168 23.31 -6.71 -31.91
N GLU A 169 24.46 -6.21 -31.48
CA GLU A 169 25.14 -6.69 -30.29
C GLU A 169 24.65 -5.90 -29.06
N ILE A 170 24.29 -6.63 -28.01
CA ILE A 170 23.86 -6.07 -26.73
C ILE A 170 24.92 -6.41 -25.68
N GLY A 171 25.28 -5.43 -24.85
CA GLY A 171 26.07 -5.66 -23.65
C GLY A 171 25.28 -5.37 -22.36
N TYR A 172 25.84 -5.75 -21.22
CA TYR A 172 25.28 -5.48 -19.89
C TYR A 172 26.36 -5.01 -18.92
N VAL A 173 26.12 -3.89 -18.24
CA VAL A 173 27.02 -3.27 -17.25
C VAL A 173 26.27 -2.86 -15.98
N PHE A 174 27.00 -2.65 -14.89
CA PHE A 174 26.46 -2.04 -13.68
C PHE A 174 25.97 -0.61 -13.91
N PHE A 175 25.15 -0.12 -12.99
CA PHE A 175 25.01 1.32 -12.82
C PHE A 175 26.37 1.94 -12.47
N PRO A 176 26.64 3.17 -12.95
CA PRO A 176 27.89 3.84 -12.68
C PRO A 176 28.05 4.11 -11.17
N LYS A 177 29.29 4.05 -10.66
CA LYS A 177 29.57 4.35 -9.25
C LYS A 177 29.26 5.81 -8.95
N GLY A 178 28.50 6.05 -7.89
CA GLY A 178 28.33 7.37 -7.31
C GLY A 178 29.60 7.84 -6.61
N PRO A 179 29.74 9.15 -6.37
CA PRO A 179 30.94 9.74 -5.76
C PRO A 179 31.23 9.23 -4.35
N LYS A 180 30.25 8.64 -3.66
CA LYS A 180 30.40 8.06 -2.32
C LYS A 180 30.57 6.55 -2.30
N ALA A 181 30.63 5.88 -3.46
CA ALA A 181 30.71 4.42 -3.56
C ALA A 181 32.09 3.93 -4.02
N ASP A 182 32.65 2.98 -3.28
CA ASP A 182 33.98 2.43 -3.57
C ASP A 182 33.95 1.28 -4.59
N LYS A 183 32.78 0.64 -4.76
CA LYS A 183 32.61 -0.56 -5.60
C LYS A 183 31.29 -0.54 -6.37
N TYR A 184 31.24 -1.31 -7.45
CA TYR A 184 30.00 -1.56 -8.18
C TYR A 184 29.07 -2.48 -7.36
N VAL A 185 27.81 -2.08 -7.25
CA VAL A 185 26.77 -2.81 -6.54
C VAL A 185 25.50 -2.74 -7.39
N SER A 186 24.80 -3.87 -7.50
CA SER A 186 23.48 -3.91 -8.10
C SER A 186 22.43 -3.98 -7.00
N TYR A 187 21.34 -3.22 -7.14
CA TYR A 187 20.27 -3.19 -6.14
C TYR A 187 18.99 -3.75 -6.72
N THR A 188 18.27 -4.57 -5.94
CA THR A 188 17.00 -5.15 -6.36
C THR A 188 15.98 -5.13 -5.23
N PRO A 189 14.71 -4.79 -5.50
CA PRO A 189 13.63 -4.99 -4.53
C PRO A 189 13.11 -6.43 -4.52
N PHE A 190 13.54 -7.25 -5.48
CA PHE A 190 13.00 -8.59 -5.69
C PHE A 190 13.91 -9.66 -5.09
N GLY A 191 13.34 -10.47 -4.22
CA GLY A 191 13.94 -11.71 -3.76
C GLY A 191 12.86 -12.76 -3.60
N ASN A 192 12.96 -13.85 -4.37
CA ASN A 192 12.09 -15.01 -4.24
C ASN A 192 12.54 -15.81 -3.00
N MET A 193 12.26 -15.25 -1.82
CA MET A 193 12.75 -15.78 -0.55
C MET A 193 11.77 -16.82 0.02
N TYR A 194 12.33 -17.89 0.53
CA TYR A 194 11.66 -18.85 1.39
C TYR A 194 11.53 -18.27 2.79
N MET A 195 10.35 -18.41 3.37
CA MET A 195 10.06 -17.98 4.73
C MET A 195 9.24 -19.06 5.45
N ALA A 196 9.45 -19.19 6.75
CA ALA A 196 8.61 -20.02 7.60
C ALA A 196 7.61 -19.14 8.35
N ALA A 197 6.33 -19.49 8.30
CA ALA A 197 5.31 -18.77 9.06
C ALA A 197 5.54 -18.96 10.57
N LYS A 198 5.69 -17.84 11.30
CA LYS A 198 5.96 -17.81 12.74
C LYS A 198 5.00 -18.68 13.57
N TYR A 199 3.74 -18.80 13.15
CA TYR A 199 2.68 -19.54 13.85
C TYR A 199 2.39 -20.92 13.24
N SER A 200 3.22 -21.40 12.30
CA SER A 200 3.08 -22.75 11.77
C SER A 200 3.40 -23.78 12.86
N LYS A 201 2.50 -24.74 13.07
CA LYS A 201 2.77 -25.91 13.92
C LYS A 201 3.87 -26.82 13.34
N ASN A 202 4.23 -26.61 12.08
CA ASN A 202 5.20 -27.38 11.33
C ASN A 202 6.37 -26.51 10.85
N ALA A 203 6.69 -25.41 11.53
CA ALA A 203 7.75 -24.49 11.11
C ALA A 203 9.11 -25.20 10.93
N GLU A 204 9.47 -26.09 11.86
CA GLU A 204 10.70 -26.90 11.76
C GLU A 204 10.71 -27.80 10.52
N VAL A 205 9.58 -28.45 10.22
CA VAL A 205 9.43 -29.29 9.02
C VAL A 205 9.53 -28.44 7.75
N ALA A 206 8.92 -27.25 7.73
CA ALA A 206 8.98 -26.33 6.59
C ALA A 206 10.41 -25.83 6.33
N VAL A 207 11.17 -25.51 7.38
CA VAL A 207 12.59 -25.14 7.26
C VAL A 207 13.42 -26.33 6.79
N LYS A 208 13.16 -27.53 7.30
CA LYS A 208 13.85 -28.74 6.84
C LYS A 208 13.55 -29.06 5.38
N MET A 209 12.30 -28.90 4.94
CA MET A 209 11.94 -29.06 3.52
C MET A 209 12.74 -28.10 2.64
N PHE A 210 12.91 -26.85 3.08
CA PHE A 210 13.73 -25.89 2.34
C PHE A 210 15.19 -26.32 2.24
N ASP A 211 15.78 -26.82 3.33
CA ASP A 211 17.14 -27.36 3.34
C ASP A 211 17.30 -28.53 2.35
N GLU A 212 16.36 -29.48 2.36
CA GLU A 212 16.39 -30.67 1.49
C GLU A 212 16.17 -30.36 0.01
N ILE A 213 15.39 -29.32 -0.34
CA ILE A 213 15.18 -28.90 -1.74
C ILE A 213 16.18 -27.83 -2.21
N SER A 214 16.95 -27.26 -1.29
CA SER A 214 17.99 -26.30 -1.60
C SER A 214 19.12 -27.04 -2.31
N LEU A 215 19.52 -26.54 -3.48
CA LEU A 215 20.62 -27.10 -4.25
C LEU A 215 21.98 -26.59 -3.73
N HIS A 216 21.97 -25.71 -2.73
CA HIS A 216 23.15 -25.20 -2.03
C HIS A 216 24.23 -24.68 -3.00
N GLN A 217 25.40 -25.33 -3.04
CA GLN A 217 26.48 -24.95 -3.94
C GLN A 217 26.19 -25.37 -5.39
N GLU A 218 25.58 -26.53 -5.60
CA GLU A 218 25.21 -27.00 -6.93
C GLU A 218 24.22 -26.05 -7.60
N GLY A 219 23.29 -25.45 -6.85
CA GLY A 219 22.36 -24.44 -7.37
C GLY A 219 23.06 -23.21 -7.93
N ARG A 220 24.15 -22.77 -7.29
CA ARG A 220 24.97 -21.64 -7.77
C ARG A 220 25.75 -22.02 -9.01
N ASP A 221 26.30 -23.23 -9.05
CA ASP A 221 27.07 -23.72 -10.19
C ASP A 221 26.18 -23.91 -11.41
N LEU A 222 24.98 -24.48 -11.22
CA LEU A 222 23.94 -24.59 -12.25
C LEU A 222 23.47 -23.21 -12.74
N SER A 223 23.32 -22.23 -11.84
CA SER A 223 22.99 -20.86 -12.23
C SER A 223 24.08 -20.25 -13.12
N ARG A 224 25.36 -20.46 -12.77
CA ARG A 224 26.50 -19.97 -13.56
C ARG A 224 26.55 -20.63 -14.94
N GLN A 225 26.37 -21.94 -15.02
CA GLN A 225 26.26 -22.67 -16.30
C GLN A 225 25.07 -22.16 -17.15
N GLY A 226 23.94 -21.88 -16.51
CA GLY A 226 22.79 -21.25 -17.18
C GLY A 226 23.15 -19.88 -17.77
N TRP A 227 23.95 -19.07 -17.08
CA TRP A 227 24.37 -17.77 -17.61
C TRP A 227 25.34 -17.88 -18.79
N GLU A 228 26.22 -18.89 -18.81
CA GLU A 228 27.15 -19.14 -19.93
C GLU A 228 26.42 -19.34 -21.27
N THR A 229 25.21 -19.88 -21.22
CA THR A 229 24.37 -20.09 -22.42
C THR A 229 23.43 -18.91 -22.70
N ALA A 230 23.03 -18.16 -21.68
CA ALA A 230 22.05 -17.08 -21.80
C ALA A 230 22.66 -15.72 -22.18
N TYR A 231 23.93 -15.46 -21.84
CA TYR A 231 24.55 -14.16 -22.08
C TYR A 231 25.22 -14.09 -23.46
N PRO A 232 25.00 -13.01 -24.23
CA PRO A 232 25.40 -12.96 -25.64
C PRO A 232 26.91 -12.77 -25.84
N SER A 233 27.65 -12.41 -24.79
CA SER A 233 29.08 -12.12 -24.87
C SER A 233 29.80 -12.44 -23.55
N ALA A 234 31.12 -12.68 -23.64
CA ALA A 234 31.96 -12.94 -22.47
C ALA A 234 32.00 -11.74 -21.50
N GLU A 235 31.95 -10.52 -22.02
CA GLU A 235 31.93 -9.27 -21.25
C GLU A 235 30.64 -9.13 -20.43
N SER A 236 29.50 -9.48 -21.04
CA SER A 236 28.20 -9.41 -20.37
C SER A 236 28.07 -10.52 -19.32
N LEU A 237 28.59 -11.71 -19.62
CA LEU A 237 28.68 -12.81 -18.66
C LEU A 237 29.57 -12.46 -17.47
N ASP A 238 30.74 -11.87 -17.71
CA ASP A 238 31.66 -11.41 -16.67
C ASP A 238 30.97 -10.40 -15.74
N THR A 239 30.30 -9.39 -16.29
CA THR A 239 29.50 -8.44 -15.49
C THR A 239 28.43 -9.17 -14.68
N ARG A 240 27.70 -10.12 -15.28
CA ARG A 240 26.64 -10.86 -14.57
C ARG A 240 27.18 -11.68 -13.40
N ILE A 241 28.35 -12.27 -13.56
CA ILE A 241 29.05 -13.01 -12.50
C ILE A 241 29.43 -12.03 -11.37
N GLN A 242 30.04 -10.89 -11.71
CA GLN A 242 30.37 -9.86 -10.71
C GLN A 242 29.13 -9.34 -9.97
N MET A 243 28.02 -9.12 -10.67
CA MET A 243 26.75 -8.71 -10.06
C MET A 243 26.25 -9.76 -9.05
N ALA A 244 26.34 -11.06 -9.38
CA ALA A 244 25.90 -12.13 -8.49
C ALA A 244 26.54 -12.05 -7.09
N ASP A 245 27.80 -11.58 -7.03
CA ASP A 245 28.58 -11.47 -5.81
C ASP A 245 28.42 -10.09 -5.12
N SER A 246 27.75 -9.13 -5.76
CA SER A 246 27.59 -7.74 -5.28
C SER A 246 26.16 -7.21 -5.45
N ILE A 247 25.15 -8.04 -5.13
CA ILE A 247 23.75 -7.60 -5.04
C ILE A 247 23.37 -7.20 -3.60
N LYS A 248 22.65 -6.08 -3.48
CA LYS A 248 21.98 -5.64 -2.25
C LYS A 248 20.48 -5.47 -2.47
N TYR A 249 19.72 -5.46 -1.37
CA TYR A 249 18.27 -5.36 -1.40
C TYR A 249 17.75 -3.97 -1.05
N ILE A 250 16.70 -3.60 -1.75
CA ILE A 250 15.94 -2.37 -1.56
C ILE A 250 14.75 -2.69 -0.65
N SER A 251 14.65 -2.02 0.50
CA SER A 251 13.70 -2.40 1.56
C SER A 251 12.49 -1.48 1.68
N TYR A 252 12.51 -0.30 1.06
CA TYR A 252 11.42 0.67 1.24
C TYR A 252 10.08 0.23 0.62
N TYR A 253 10.08 -0.80 -0.23
CA TYR A 253 8.85 -1.48 -0.70
C TYR A 253 8.08 -2.17 0.43
N ALA A 254 8.74 -2.47 1.55
CA ALA A 254 8.07 -3.01 2.74
C ALA A 254 7.32 -1.94 3.53
N ILE A 255 7.45 -0.66 3.16
CA ILE A 255 6.78 0.46 3.82
C ILE A 255 5.43 0.70 3.14
N PRO A 256 4.32 0.81 3.89
CA PRO A 256 3.05 1.26 3.35
C PRO A 256 3.20 2.55 2.55
N ASP A 257 2.66 2.57 1.32
CA ASP A 257 2.78 3.68 0.36
C ASP A 257 4.21 4.13 0.00
N GLY A 258 5.26 3.42 0.43
CA GLY A 258 6.66 3.81 0.21
C GLY A 258 6.99 4.00 -1.28
N GLU A 259 6.50 3.10 -2.14
CA GLU A 259 6.67 3.21 -3.59
C GLU A 259 5.98 4.45 -4.16
N LYS A 260 4.71 4.68 -3.80
CA LYS A 260 3.91 5.81 -4.27
C LYS A 260 4.52 7.14 -3.84
N LEU A 261 5.00 7.23 -2.59
CA LEU A 261 5.64 8.43 -2.05
C LEU A 261 6.96 8.72 -2.77
N PHE A 262 7.80 7.70 -2.97
CA PHE A 262 9.05 7.86 -3.72
C PHE A 262 8.80 8.25 -5.19
N GLU A 263 7.83 7.63 -5.85
CA GLU A 263 7.44 7.99 -7.22
C GLU A 263 6.94 9.45 -7.29
N GLY A 264 6.22 9.92 -6.27
CA GLY A 264 5.84 11.33 -6.13
C GLY A 264 7.05 12.28 -6.11
N VAL A 265 8.09 11.95 -5.34
CA VAL A 265 9.36 12.72 -5.32
C VAL A 265 10.00 12.73 -6.71
N VAL A 266 10.09 11.57 -7.37
CA VAL A 266 10.69 11.45 -8.70
C VAL A 266 9.94 12.30 -9.73
N LYS A 267 8.60 12.27 -9.69
CA LYS A 267 7.75 13.09 -10.57
C LYS A 267 7.98 14.58 -10.35
N ASP A 268 8.08 15.00 -9.09
CA ASP A 268 8.32 16.38 -8.69
C ASP A 268 9.67 16.91 -9.19
N ILE A 269 10.75 16.16 -9.00
CA ILE A 269 12.10 16.61 -9.43
C ILE A 269 12.31 16.54 -10.95
N THR A 270 11.51 15.75 -11.66
CA THR A 270 11.58 15.62 -13.12
C THR A 270 10.54 16.54 -13.77
N THR A 271 9.33 16.04 -14.02
CA THR A 271 8.26 16.77 -14.70
C THR A 271 7.75 17.97 -13.92
N GLY A 272 7.77 17.93 -12.59
CA GLY A 272 7.34 19.01 -11.72
C GLY A 272 8.36 20.14 -11.57
N LYS A 273 9.63 19.90 -11.96
CA LYS A 273 10.77 20.84 -11.83
C LYS A 273 10.91 21.45 -10.43
N VAL A 274 10.54 20.67 -9.41
CA VAL A 274 10.68 21.02 -8.00
C VAL A 274 12.10 20.68 -7.56
N SER A 275 12.69 21.49 -6.66
CA SER A 275 14.01 21.16 -6.12
C SER A 275 13.97 19.83 -5.35
N PRO A 276 15.03 19.00 -5.36
CA PRO A 276 15.06 17.75 -4.62
C PRO A 276 14.74 17.89 -3.14
N ALA A 277 15.30 18.89 -2.46
CA ALA A 277 15.03 19.14 -1.04
C ALA A 277 13.54 19.40 -0.79
N THR A 278 12.92 20.27 -1.59
CA THR A 278 11.49 20.58 -1.48
C THR A 278 10.61 19.36 -1.80
N ALA A 279 10.97 18.56 -2.80
CA ALA A 279 10.22 17.35 -3.16
C ALA A 279 10.27 16.31 -2.02
N VAL A 280 11.43 16.13 -1.40
CA VAL A 280 11.63 15.24 -0.26
C VAL A 280 10.87 15.73 0.98
N ASP A 281 10.90 17.02 1.28
CA ASP A 281 10.21 17.60 2.43
C ASP A 281 8.68 17.38 2.38
N LYS A 282 8.09 17.36 1.17
CA LYS A 282 6.65 17.06 0.99
C LYS A 282 6.24 15.68 1.48
N VAL A 283 7.13 14.69 1.37
CA VAL A 283 6.81 13.28 1.72
C VAL A 283 7.42 12.85 3.05
N LYS A 284 8.31 13.67 3.64
CA LYS A 284 9.06 13.35 4.85
C LYS A 284 8.16 12.90 6.00
N GLN A 285 7.15 13.68 6.35
CA GLN A 285 6.27 13.36 7.48
C GLN A 285 5.51 12.05 7.27
N GLN A 286 5.06 11.77 6.04
CA GLN A 286 4.34 10.54 5.71
C GLN A 286 5.26 9.30 5.80
N LEU A 287 6.50 9.42 5.32
CA LEU A 287 7.50 8.35 5.43
C LEU A 287 7.99 8.16 6.86
N GLU A 288 8.18 9.22 7.65
CA GLU A 288 8.58 9.12 9.06
C GLU A 288 7.49 8.47 9.93
N ALA A 289 6.22 8.85 9.74
CA ALA A 289 5.09 8.30 10.50
C ALA A 289 4.86 6.81 10.23
N THR A 290 5.03 6.37 8.97
CA THR A 290 4.94 4.95 8.58
C THR A 290 6.12 4.12 9.11
N LEU A 291 7.30 4.71 9.26
CA LEU A 291 8.53 4.03 9.66
C LEU A 291 8.77 3.95 11.17
N GLY A 292 8.36 4.96 11.95
CA GLY A 292 8.83 5.15 13.34
C GLY A 292 8.01 4.48 14.45
N GLU A 293 6.72 4.80 14.57
CA GLU A 293 5.95 4.50 15.79
C GLU A 293 4.82 3.47 15.57
N MET A 294 4.33 3.36 14.33
CA MET A 294 3.13 2.57 14.00
C MET A 294 3.46 1.12 13.66
N ALA A 295 4.67 0.84 13.17
CA ALA A 295 5.06 -0.50 12.75
C ALA A 295 5.04 -1.56 13.86
N PRO A 296 5.42 -1.27 15.13
CA PRO A 296 5.23 -2.21 16.23
C PRO A 296 3.75 -2.44 16.57
N VAL A 297 2.94 -1.38 16.55
CA VAL A 297 1.49 -1.43 16.84
C VAL A 297 0.74 -2.30 15.82
N ILE A 298 0.95 -2.03 14.54
CA ILE A 298 0.38 -2.79 13.41
C ILE A 298 0.74 -4.28 13.54
N ARG A 299 2.01 -4.59 13.81
CA ARG A 299 2.48 -5.97 13.96
C ARG A 299 1.89 -6.70 15.17
N VAL A 300 1.72 -6.01 16.31
CA VAL A 300 1.09 -6.60 17.49
C VAL A 300 -0.38 -6.93 17.20
N VAL A 301 -1.13 -6.02 16.58
CA VAL A 301 -2.55 -6.25 16.25
C VAL A 301 -2.71 -7.34 15.18
N GLU A 302 -1.88 -7.36 14.13
CA GLU A 302 -1.85 -8.45 13.13
C GLU A 302 -1.61 -9.81 13.80
N SER A 303 -0.66 -9.87 14.73
CA SER A 303 -0.39 -11.07 15.51
C SER A 303 -1.58 -11.47 16.39
N SER A 304 -2.24 -10.51 17.04
CA SER A 304 -3.43 -10.75 17.86
C SER A 304 -4.57 -11.32 17.04
N ILE A 305 -4.85 -10.78 15.84
CA ILE A 305 -5.87 -11.30 14.93
C ILE A 305 -5.60 -12.77 14.58
N LEU A 306 -4.36 -13.14 14.29
CA LEU A 306 -3.98 -14.51 13.93
C LEU A 306 -4.13 -15.47 15.12
N GLU A 307 -3.64 -15.09 16.31
CA GLU A 307 -3.75 -15.89 17.52
C GLU A 307 -5.22 -16.10 17.93
N LEU A 308 -6.04 -15.04 17.88
CA LEU A 308 -7.46 -15.10 18.23
C LEU A 308 -8.27 -15.90 17.21
N ASN A 309 -7.98 -15.78 15.90
CA ASN A 309 -8.62 -16.61 14.89
C ASN A 309 -8.24 -18.09 14.99
N ALA A 310 -7.00 -18.40 15.39
CA ALA A 310 -6.59 -19.78 15.68
C ALA A 310 -7.38 -20.36 16.86
N MET A 311 -7.55 -19.57 17.93
CA MET A 311 -8.36 -19.95 19.09
C MET A 311 -9.84 -20.10 18.73
N TYR A 312 -10.40 -19.18 17.93
CA TYR A 312 -11.76 -19.29 17.40
C TYR A 312 -11.98 -20.64 16.71
N ARG A 313 -11.07 -21.01 15.79
CA ARG A 313 -11.13 -22.30 15.07
C ARG A 313 -11.05 -23.50 16.01
N GLN A 314 -10.23 -23.43 17.06
CA GLN A 314 -10.16 -24.49 18.07
C GLN A 314 -11.45 -24.61 18.87
N ILE A 315 -12.05 -23.49 19.30
CA ILE A 315 -13.31 -23.49 20.04
C ILE A 315 -14.43 -24.10 19.20
N ILE A 316 -14.63 -23.63 17.96
CA ILE A 316 -15.69 -24.14 17.09
C ILE A 316 -15.49 -25.60 16.66
N SER A 317 -14.26 -26.13 16.76
CA SER A 317 -14.03 -27.57 16.52
C SER A 317 -14.71 -28.46 17.57
N PHE A 318 -14.99 -27.92 18.77
CA PHE A 318 -15.73 -28.61 19.83
C PHE A 318 -17.18 -28.14 19.94
N THR A 319 -17.45 -26.85 19.72
CA THR A 319 -18.76 -26.25 19.94
C THR A 319 -19.64 -26.18 18.69
N GLY A 320 -19.05 -26.28 17.50
CA GLY A 320 -19.67 -25.82 16.26
C GLY A 320 -19.69 -24.29 16.16
N THR A 321 -20.12 -23.77 15.01
CA THR A 321 -20.28 -22.31 14.78
C THR A 321 -21.53 -21.74 15.46
N VAL A 322 -22.48 -22.59 15.84
CA VAL A 322 -23.69 -22.25 16.60
C VAL A 322 -23.78 -23.19 17.82
N PRO A 323 -23.13 -22.84 18.95
CA PRO A 323 -23.11 -23.71 20.13
C PRO A 323 -24.47 -23.80 20.82
N ASP A 324 -24.75 -24.95 21.42
CA ASP A 324 -25.88 -25.13 22.33
C ASP A 324 -25.52 -24.51 23.69
N THR A 325 -26.19 -23.42 24.06
CA THR A 325 -25.90 -22.67 25.29
C THR A 325 -26.22 -23.44 26.57
N PHE A 326 -26.96 -24.54 26.50
CA PHE A 326 -27.31 -25.38 27.66
C PHE A 326 -26.35 -26.54 27.88
N ARG A 327 -25.35 -26.70 27.01
CA ARG A 327 -24.36 -27.78 27.08
C ARG A 327 -23.05 -27.28 27.67
N ASP A 328 -22.52 -28.03 28.65
CA ASP A 328 -21.14 -27.85 29.10
C ASP A 328 -20.19 -28.57 28.13
N TYR A 329 -19.38 -27.80 27.44
CA TYR A 329 -18.39 -28.29 26.48
C TYR A 329 -17.03 -28.59 27.12
N GLN A 330 -16.84 -28.25 28.40
CA GLN A 330 -15.58 -28.43 29.14
C GLN A 330 -14.38 -27.86 28.37
N LEU A 331 -14.54 -26.67 27.78
CA LEU A 331 -13.53 -26.07 26.91
C LEU A 331 -12.20 -25.81 27.61
N GLU A 332 -12.20 -25.59 28.93
CA GLU A 332 -10.97 -25.42 29.71
C GLU A 332 -10.15 -26.72 29.81
N GLU A 333 -10.82 -27.88 29.89
CA GLU A 333 -10.14 -29.18 29.86
C GLU A 333 -9.68 -29.56 28.45
N ARG A 334 -10.48 -29.21 27.44
CA ARG A 334 -10.24 -29.57 26.03
C ARG A 334 -9.27 -28.62 25.31
N ILE A 335 -9.17 -27.38 25.78
CA ILE A 335 -8.27 -26.35 25.25
C ILE A 335 -7.53 -25.71 26.44
N PRO A 336 -6.53 -26.40 27.02
CA PRO A 336 -5.84 -25.95 28.24
C PRO A 336 -5.23 -24.55 28.14
N ASP A 337 -4.82 -24.13 26.94
CA ASP A 337 -4.17 -22.83 26.70
C ASP A 337 -5.17 -21.66 26.47
N MET A 338 -6.48 -21.93 26.42
CA MET A 338 -7.49 -20.93 26.04
C MET A 338 -7.48 -19.71 26.95
N THR A 339 -7.54 -19.93 28.27
CA THR A 339 -7.62 -18.84 29.25
C THR A 339 -6.30 -18.06 29.33
N ALA A 340 -5.16 -18.76 29.21
CA ALA A 340 -3.84 -18.15 29.16
C ALA A 340 -3.68 -17.25 27.91
N LEU A 341 -4.11 -17.72 26.74
CA LEU A 341 -4.08 -16.94 25.50
C LEU A 341 -4.95 -15.70 25.62
N PHE A 342 -6.18 -15.82 26.13
CA PHE A 342 -7.08 -14.67 26.30
C PHE A 342 -6.50 -13.62 27.24
N ARG A 343 -5.88 -14.00 28.36
CA ARG A 343 -5.19 -13.04 29.25
C ARG A 343 -4.01 -12.36 28.56
N LYS A 344 -3.19 -13.12 27.82
CA LYS A 344 -2.06 -12.58 27.05
C LYS A 344 -2.53 -11.58 26.00
N GLN A 345 -3.54 -11.94 25.22
CA GLN A 345 -4.09 -11.09 24.15
C GLN A 345 -4.80 -9.86 24.71
N SER A 346 -5.53 -9.99 25.82
CA SER A 346 -6.10 -8.84 26.53
C SER A 346 -5.02 -7.83 26.92
N LYS A 347 -3.93 -8.29 27.55
CA LYS A 347 -2.83 -7.43 27.96
C LYS A 347 -2.19 -6.70 26.77
N LEU A 348 -1.89 -7.44 25.69
CA LEU A 348 -1.30 -6.87 24.47
C LEU A 348 -2.20 -5.81 23.84
N LEU A 349 -3.50 -6.07 23.72
CA LEU A 349 -4.45 -5.10 23.15
C LEU A 349 -4.59 -3.84 24.03
N ARG A 350 -4.50 -3.96 25.36
CA ARG A 350 -4.45 -2.78 26.26
C ARG A 350 -3.16 -1.99 26.11
N GLU A 351 -2.02 -2.65 25.95
CA GLU A 351 -0.73 -1.99 25.70
C GLU A 351 -0.77 -1.23 24.37
N VAL A 352 -1.35 -1.82 23.32
CA VAL A 352 -1.56 -1.13 22.04
C VAL A 352 -2.53 0.04 22.18
N ALA A 353 -3.65 -0.13 22.89
CA ALA A 353 -4.61 0.95 23.13
C ALA A 353 -3.94 2.14 23.83
N ALA A 354 -3.08 1.90 24.83
CA ALA A 354 -2.34 2.94 25.52
C ALA A 354 -1.35 3.68 24.61
N VAL A 355 -0.70 2.97 23.67
CA VAL A 355 0.17 3.61 22.66
C VAL A 355 -0.65 4.47 21.70
N VAL A 356 -1.86 4.02 21.31
CA VAL A 356 -2.76 4.76 20.41
C VAL A 356 -3.36 6.00 21.10
N GLU A 357 -3.59 5.97 22.41
CA GLU A 357 -4.13 7.10 23.19
C GLU A 357 -3.10 8.20 23.49
N GLY A 358 -1.80 7.85 23.46
CA GLY A 358 -0.71 8.78 23.72
C GLY A 358 -0.70 9.40 25.12
N PRO A 359 0.18 10.38 25.40
CA PRO A 359 0.36 10.96 26.74
C PRO A 359 -0.85 11.73 27.30
N GLY A 360 -1.83 12.05 26.44
CA GLY A 360 -3.04 12.77 26.81
C GLY A 360 -4.15 11.89 27.40
N GLY A 361 -4.09 10.57 27.17
CA GLY A 361 -5.07 9.61 27.70
C GLY A 361 -6.50 9.81 27.22
N GLU A 362 -6.71 10.55 26.13
CA GLU A 362 -8.05 10.73 25.56
C GLU A 362 -8.42 9.48 24.75
N SER A 363 -9.42 8.74 25.24
CA SER A 363 -9.97 7.57 24.53
C SER A 363 -10.52 8.03 23.19
N SER A 364 -9.94 7.53 22.11
CA SER A 364 -10.44 7.76 20.75
C SER A 364 -11.31 6.59 20.30
N GLU A 365 -12.09 6.78 19.24
CA GLU A 365 -12.82 5.69 18.57
C GLU A 365 -11.88 4.53 18.20
N ARG A 366 -10.62 4.85 17.87
CA ARG A 366 -9.56 3.88 17.56
C ARG A 366 -9.11 3.08 18.78
N SER A 367 -8.98 3.66 19.97
CA SER A 367 -8.58 2.89 21.16
C SER A 367 -9.76 2.14 21.79
N ALA A 368 -10.98 2.62 21.58
CA ALA A 368 -12.21 2.01 22.13
C ALA A 368 -12.42 0.56 21.66
N MET A 369 -12.17 0.27 20.37
CA MET A 369 -12.31 -1.09 19.83
C MET A 369 -11.32 -2.07 20.46
N LEU A 370 -10.04 -1.65 20.57
CA LEU A 370 -8.98 -2.44 21.20
C LEU A 370 -9.31 -2.72 22.67
N ASN A 371 -9.75 -1.70 23.41
CA ASN A 371 -10.14 -1.82 24.82
C ASN A 371 -11.36 -2.73 25.01
N THR A 372 -12.35 -2.66 24.11
CA THR A 372 -13.57 -3.49 24.16
C THR A 372 -13.23 -4.96 24.01
N LEU A 373 -12.44 -5.30 22.99
CA LEU A 373 -12.02 -6.69 22.79
C LEU A 373 -11.08 -7.16 23.91
N ALA A 374 -10.16 -6.31 24.36
CA ALA A 374 -9.29 -6.65 25.49
C ALA A 374 -10.10 -7.00 26.76
N TYR A 375 -11.13 -6.22 27.06
CA TYR A 375 -12.05 -6.50 28.17
C TYR A 375 -12.81 -7.82 27.95
N GLN A 376 -13.34 -8.06 26.75
CA GLN A 376 -14.05 -9.29 26.43
C GLN A 376 -13.18 -10.53 26.62
N LEU A 377 -11.92 -10.48 26.15
CA LEU A 377 -10.95 -11.56 26.33
C LEU A 377 -10.65 -11.81 27.81
N GLU A 378 -10.46 -10.74 28.58
CA GLU A 378 -10.22 -10.83 30.01
C GLU A 378 -11.40 -11.47 30.76
N ASP A 379 -12.63 -11.06 30.45
CA ASP A 379 -13.84 -11.61 31.06
C ASP A 379 -14.04 -13.08 30.66
N MET A 380 -13.81 -13.44 29.40
CA MET A 380 -13.85 -14.84 28.95
C MET A 380 -12.75 -15.70 29.57
N ALA A 381 -11.60 -15.14 29.91
CA ALA A 381 -10.55 -15.86 30.64
C ALA A 381 -10.85 -16.01 32.14
N ARG A 382 -11.71 -15.16 32.70
CA ARG A 382 -12.20 -15.26 34.09
C ARG A 382 -13.40 -16.19 34.19
N LYS A 383 -14.21 -16.27 33.14
CA LYS A 383 -15.42 -17.10 33.02
C LYS A 383 -15.38 -17.96 31.76
N PRO A 384 -14.52 -19.00 31.70
CA PRO A 384 -14.33 -19.85 30.52
C PRO A 384 -15.62 -20.55 30.07
N GLU A 385 -16.53 -20.85 31.00
CA GLU A 385 -17.84 -21.44 30.77
C GLU A 385 -18.75 -20.54 29.91
N SER A 386 -18.49 -19.23 29.86
CA SER A 386 -19.25 -18.27 29.05
C SER A 386 -18.81 -18.22 27.58
N VAL A 387 -17.69 -18.84 27.22
CA VAL A 387 -17.12 -18.78 25.87
C VAL A 387 -18.07 -19.30 24.79
N PRO A 388 -18.77 -20.45 24.95
CA PRO A 388 -19.69 -20.95 23.92
C PRO A 388 -20.83 -19.96 23.60
N SER A 389 -21.42 -19.32 24.60
CA SER A 389 -22.53 -18.36 24.39
C SER A 389 -22.09 -17.02 23.80
N ARG A 390 -20.78 -16.78 23.70
CA ARG A 390 -20.19 -15.52 23.23
C ARG A 390 -19.34 -15.68 21.97
N ILE A 391 -19.33 -16.87 21.37
CA ILE A 391 -18.44 -17.20 20.26
C ILE A 391 -18.67 -16.36 19.01
N ASP A 392 -19.94 -15.99 18.76
CA ASP A 392 -20.31 -15.12 17.64
C ASP A 392 -19.79 -13.68 17.85
N ARG A 393 -19.99 -13.12 19.06
CA ARG A 393 -19.40 -11.81 19.42
C ARG A 393 -17.88 -11.83 19.37
N PHE A 394 -17.25 -12.92 19.78
CA PHE A 394 -15.80 -13.10 19.69
C PHE A 394 -15.34 -13.05 18.23
N LYS A 395 -15.98 -13.81 17.33
CA LYS A 395 -15.71 -13.78 15.89
C LYS A 395 -15.86 -12.37 15.32
N THR A 396 -16.97 -11.69 15.62
CA THR A 396 -17.26 -10.34 15.12
C THR A 396 -16.22 -9.32 15.59
N ASN A 397 -15.84 -9.36 16.87
CA ASN A 397 -14.85 -8.42 17.41
C ASN A 397 -13.43 -8.71 16.88
N VAL A 398 -13.08 -9.98 16.63
CA VAL A 398 -11.83 -10.33 15.94
C VAL A 398 -11.85 -9.86 14.48
N GLY A 399 -13.00 -9.92 13.80
CA GLY A 399 -13.19 -9.33 12.47
C GLY A 399 -12.97 -7.82 12.48
N GLY A 400 -13.55 -7.10 13.46
CA GLY A 400 -13.38 -5.66 13.58
C GLY A 400 -11.96 -5.21 13.97
N LEU A 401 -11.10 -6.08 14.52
CA LEU A 401 -9.66 -5.79 14.60
C LEU A 401 -9.01 -5.71 13.20
N GLY A 402 -9.49 -6.51 12.25
CA GLY A 402 -9.06 -6.45 10.86
C GLY A 402 -9.41 -5.11 10.23
N ASP A 403 -10.65 -4.65 10.41
CA ASP A 403 -11.10 -3.33 9.93
C ASP A 403 -10.33 -2.19 10.60
N TRP A 404 -10.10 -2.31 11.91
CA TRP A 404 -9.25 -1.39 12.65
C TRP A 404 -7.84 -1.32 12.06
N LEU A 405 -7.23 -2.46 11.73
CA LEU A 405 -5.90 -2.53 11.15
C LEU A 405 -5.83 -1.86 9.78
N PHE A 406 -6.86 -2.03 8.93
CA PHE A 406 -6.94 -1.34 7.64
C PHE A 406 -7.09 0.18 7.83
N SER A 407 -8.03 0.61 8.68
CA SER A 407 -8.23 2.03 9.02
C SER A 407 -6.97 2.69 9.60
N PHE A 408 -6.22 1.94 10.42
CA PHE A 408 -5.00 2.43 11.06
C PHE A 408 -3.82 2.56 10.09
N LYS A 409 -3.85 1.85 8.95
CA LYS A 409 -2.85 1.96 7.86
C LYS A 409 -3.12 3.15 6.94
N GLU A 410 -4.39 3.53 6.75
CA GLU A 410 -4.80 4.54 5.77
C GLU A 410 -4.78 5.99 6.31
N GLN A 411 -4.01 6.31 7.35
CA GLN A 411 -4.14 7.58 8.07
C GLN A 411 -3.92 8.82 7.17
N PRO A 412 -4.96 9.62 6.90
CA PRO A 412 -4.76 10.93 6.31
C PRO A 412 -4.25 11.89 7.38
N LEU A 413 -3.29 12.74 7.03
CA LEU A 413 -2.81 13.81 7.90
C LEU A 413 -3.95 14.83 8.09
N ALA A 414 -4.52 14.88 9.29
CA ALA A 414 -5.48 15.90 9.67
C ALA A 414 -4.74 17.10 10.27
N ILE A 415 -4.72 18.22 9.54
CA ILE A 415 -4.19 19.50 10.03
C ILE A 415 -5.39 20.35 10.45
N ASP A 416 -5.47 20.69 11.74
CA ASP A 416 -6.53 21.56 12.27
C ASP A 416 -6.29 23.03 11.85
N TYR A 417 -5.13 23.60 12.20
CA TYR A 417 -4.70 24.90 11.68
C TYR A 417 -3.17 25.08 11.74
N LEU A 418 -2.66 26.00 10.91
CA LEU A 418 -1.27 26.46 10.96
C LEU A 418 -1.24 27.87 11.54
N LEU A 419 -0.42 28.10 12.56
CA LEU A 419 -0.25 29.42 13.16
C LEU A 419 1.14 29.97 12.85
N VAL A 420 1.19 31.07 12.08
CA VAL A 420 2.42 31.81 11.82
C VAL A 420 2.53 32.94 12.85
N SER A 421 3.61 32.94 13.63
CA SER A 421 3.82 33.96 14.67
C SER A 421 5.29 34.41 14.74
N THR A 422 5.53 35.60 15.30
CA THR A 422 6.88 36.11 15.55
C THR A 422 7.53 35.38 16.75
N PRO A 423 8.87 35.31 16.86
CA PRO A 423 9.55 34.50 17.88
C PRO A 423 9.11 34.76 19.33
N ASP A 424 8.67 35.98 19.64
CA ASP A 424 8.26 36.40 20.98
C ASP A 424 6.73 36.47 21.18
N ALA A 425 5.94 36.02 20.20
CA ALA A 425 4.48 36.04 20.30
C ALA A 425 3.98 34.95 21.27
N LYS A 426 3.11 35.33 22.20
CA LYS A 426 2.39 34.37 23.05
C LYS A 426 1.40 33.56 22.18
N LEU A 427 1.72 32.28 22.00
CA LEU A 427 0.83 31.33 21.32
C LEU A 427 -0.45 31.10 22.14
N PRO A 428 -1.61 30.87 21.49
CA PRO A 428 -2.81 30.45 22.18
C PRO A 428 -2.58 29.10 22.88
N ASP A 429 -3.22 28.91 24.04
CA ASP A 429 -3.12 27.66 24.79
C ASP A 429 -3.72 26.52 23.94
N PRO A 430 -2.99 25.43 23.67
CA PRO A 430 -3.48 24.30 22.87
C PRO A 430 -4.65 23.56 23.53
N LYS A 431 -4.93 23.83 24.81
CA LYS A 431 -6.02 23.18 25.54
C LYS A 431 -7.14 24.17 25.85
N ALA A 432 -8.37 23.78 25.51
CA ALA A 432 -9.55 24.50 25.98
C ALA A 432 -9.59 24.50 27.52
N SER A 433 -9.88 25.65 28.12
CA SER A 433 -10.06 25.75 29.57
C SER A 433 -11.24 24.88 30.01
N ALA A 434 -11.20 24.39 31.26
CA ALA A 434 -12.21 23.48 31.80
C ALA A 434 -13.65 24.01 31.63
N TRP A 435 -13.85 25.33 31.78
CA TRP A 435 -15.12 26.00 31.56
C TRP A 435 -15.58 25.99 30.11
N LYS A 436 -14.66 26.20 29.17
CA LYS A 436 -14.96 26.20 27.73
C LYS A 436 -15.28 24.78 27.22
N LYS A 437 -14.64 23.75 27.80
CA LYS A 437 -15.01 22.35 27.57
C LYS A 437 -16.41 22.03 28.08
N LEU A 438 -16.79 22.56 29.25
CA LEU A 438 -18.11 22.39 29.84
C LEU A 438 -19.20 23.07 29.00
N GLU A 439 -18.97 24.33 28.59
CA GLU A 439 -19.87 25.09 27.73
C GLU A 439 -20.06 24.42 26.37
N ALA A 440 -18.96 24.00 25.73
CA ALA A 440 -19.00 23.27 24.47
C ALA A 440 -19.74 21.93 24.63
N GLY A 441 -19.52 21.20 25.73
CA GLY A 441 -20.26 19.97 26.04
C GLY A 441 -21.76 20.20 26.21
N PHE A 442 -22.15 21.28 26.89
CA PHE A 442 -23.56 21.66 27.03
C PHE A 442 -24.19 22.12 25.71
N GLN A 443 -23.46 22.88 24.90
CA GLN A 443 -23.89 23.26 23.56
C GLN A 443 -24.05 22.04 22.66
N SER A 444 -23.03 21.18 22.56
CA SER A 444 -23.10 19.96 21.76
C SER A 444 -24.20 19.01 22.23
N PHE A 445 -24.43 18.89 23.54
CA PHE A 445 -25.54 18.12 24.09
C PHE A 445 -26.89 18.67 23.61
N PHE A 446 -27.15 19.96 23.79
CA PHE A 446 -28.41 20.56 23.34
C PHE A 446 -28.56 20.59 21.82
N SER A 447 -27.49 20.87 21.08
CA SER A 447 -27.44 20.78 19.62
C SER A 447 -27.77 19.37 19.13
N SER A 448 -27.34 18.32 19.84
CA SER A 448 -27.68 16.93 19.47
C SER A 448 -29.18 16.59 19.57
N PHE A 449 -29.97 17.35 20.34
CA PHE A 449 -31.44 17.18 20.40
C PHE A 449 -32.19 18.02 19.37
N THR A 450 -31.54 19.03 18.78
CA THR A 450 -32.17 19.97 17.84
C THR A 450 -31.65 19.85 16.40
N GLU A 451 -30.49 19.25 16.19
CA GLU A 451 -29.82 19.17 14.90
C GLU A 451 -29.94 17.74 14.34
N ASN A 452 -30.74 17.63 13.26
CA ASN A 452 -31.15 16.35 12.69
C ASN A 452 -30.17 15.93 11.58
N TYR A 453 -29.09 15.25 11.96
CA TYR A 453 -27.97 14.89 11.06
C TYR A 453 -28.31 13.88 9.95
N ASP A 454 -29.49 13.27 10.03
CA ASP A 454 -29.98 12.21 9.16
C ASP A 454 -30.98 12.72 8.09
N ASP A 455 -31.39 13.99 8.19
CA ASP A 455 -32.29 14.64 7.23
C ASP A 455 -31.48 15.43 6.20
N PHE A 456 -31.55 15.01 4.94
CA PHE A 456 -30.83 15.64 3.85
C PHE A 456 -31.68 16.67 3.11
N SER A 457 -32.92 16.94 3.56
CA SER A 457 -33.78 17.97 2.97
C SER A 457 -33.47 19.36 3.56
N SER A 458 -33.60 20.41 2.73
CA SER A 458 -33.32 21.79 3.14
C SER A 458 -34.55 22.62 3.50
N GLU A 459 -35.74 22.03 3.62
CA GLU A 459 -36.97 22.75 3.99
C GLU A 459 -38.05 21.77 4.48
N ASP A 460 -38.77 22.16 5.55
CA ASP A 460 -39.72 21.36 6.34
C ASP A 460 -40.63 20.39 5.56
N ASP A 461 -40.91 19.24 6.19
CA ASP A 461 -41.87 18.17 5.84
C ASP A 461 -43.28 18.75 5.53
N SER A 462 -43.44 19.39 4.37
CA SER A 462 -44.73 19.87 3.88
C SER A 462 -45.52 18.71 3.26
N SER A 463 -46.81 18.64 3.60
CA SER A 463 -47.73 17.59 3.13
C SER A 463 -47.73 17.47 1.60
N GLY A 464 -47.07 16.43 1.07
CA GLY A 464 -47.01 16.14 -0.36
C GLY A 464 -45.66 15.66 -0.90
N SER A 465 -44.60 15.58 -0.10
CA SER A 465 -43.31 14.99 -0.51
C SER A 465 -43.30 13.47 -0.39
N VAL A 466 -42.67 12.78 -1.35
CA VAL A 466 -42.39 11.33 -1.28
C VAL A 466 -41.20 11.10 -0.37
N THR A 467 -41.37 10.26 0.65
CA THR A 467 -40.31 9.94 1.62
C THR A 467 -39.46 8.79 1.10
N VAL A 468 -38.16 9.04 0.93
CA VAL A 468 -37.19 8.05 0.45
C VAL A 468 -36.17 7.80 1.54
N TRP A 469 -36.00 6.56 1.95
CA TRP A 469 -34.95 6.17 2.90
C TRP A 469 -33.83 5.45 2.17
N ILE A 470 -32.59 5.83 2.47
CA ILE A 470 -31.39 5.15 1.98
C ILE A 470 -30.64 4.56 3.17
N THR A 471 -30.12 3.35 2.99
CA THR A 471 -29.46 2.58 4.06
C THR A 471 -27.96 2.41 3.85
N SER A 472 -27.43 3.03 2.79
CA SER A 472 -26.02 2.96 2.42
C SER A 472 -25.20 4.14 2.94
N ALA A 473 -23.90 4.16 2.65
CA ALA A 473 -22.99 5.18 3.15
C ALA A 473 -23.38 6.62 2.72
N ARG A 474 -23.02 7.59 3.56
CA ARG A 474 -23.42 9.01 3.43
C ARG A 474 -23.02 9.65 2.09
N ASP A 475 -21.88 9.26 1.55
CA ASP A 475 -21.39 9.70 0.24
C ASP A 475 -22.33 9.31 -0.90
N GLN A 476 -22.91 8.11 -0.83
CA GLN A 476 -23.90 7.63 -1.79
C GLN A 476 -25.24 8.34 -1.63
N ALA A 477 -25.66 8.61 -0.39
CA ALA A 477 -26.85 9.43 -0.11
C ALA A 477 -26.76 10.83 -0.73
N GLN A 478 -25.58 11.45 -0.69
CA GLN A 478 -25.32 12.76 -1.32
C GLN A 478 -25.36 12.71 -2.86
N VAL A 479 -24.94 11.60 -3.48
CA VAL A 479 -25.07 11.42 -4.94
C VAL A 479 -26.54 11.27 -5.32
N VAL A 480 -27.30 10.44 -4.59
CA VAL A 480 -28.73 10.24 -4.81
C VAL A 480 -29.50 11.55 -4.61
N LYS A 481 -29.16 12.33 -3.57
CA LYS A 481 -29.72 13.68 -3.35
C LYS A 481 -29.52 14.59 -4.56
N ARG A 482 -28.29 14.67 -5.09
CA ARG A 482 -28.02 15.47 -6.30
C ARG A 482 -28.82 15.00 -7.51
N LEU A 483 -28.94 13.69 -7.72
CA LEU A 483 -29.76 13.15 -8.81
C LEU A 483 -31.26 13.47 -8.64
N ILE A 484 -31.74 13.46 -7.40
CA ILE A 484 -33.11 13.86 -7.06
C ILE A 484 -33.31 15.34 -7.40
N ASP A 485 -32.45 16.21 -6.87
CA ASP A 485 -32.56 17.66 -7.01
C ASP A 485 -32.37 18.10 -8.47
N ASP A 486 -31.31 17.64 -9.13
CA ASP A 486 -30.88 18.12 -10.46
C ASP A 486 -31.65 17.48 -11.62
N SER A 487 -32.27 16.31 -11.42
CA SER A 487 -32.90 15.55 -12.51
C SER A 487 -34.33 15.13 -12.19
N PHE A 488 -34.57 14.38 -11.12
CA PHE A 488 -35.89 13.80 -10.86
C PHE A 488 -36.94 14.88 -10.54
N THR A 489 -36.69 15.69 -9.52
CA THR A 489 -37.60 16.77 -9.11
C THR A 489 -37.70 17.86 -10.18
N ALA A 490 -36.58 18.21 -10.82
CA ALA A 490 -36.56 19.19 -11.91
C ALA A 490 -37.42 18.77 -13.12
N LYS A 491 -37.48 17.47 -13.46
CA LYS A 491 -38.25 16.96 -14.61
C LYS A 491 -39.70 16.62 -14.29
N THR A 492 -39.97 16.14 -13.08
CA THR A 492 -41.28 15.58 -12.71
C THR A 492 -42.11 16.53 -11.85
N GLY A 493 -41.47 17.52 -11.21
CA GLY A 493 -42.10 18.38 -10.20
C GLY A 493 -42.39 17.68 -8.87
N ILE A 494 -42.08 16.39 -8.73
CA ILE A 494 -42.31 15.61 -7.50
C ILE A 494 -41.21 15.92 -6.50
N ARG A 495 -41.60 16.34 -5.30
CA ARG A 495 -40.67 16.61 -4.19
C ARG A 495 -40.35 15.33 -3.44
N VAL A 496 -39.09 15.18 -3.05
CA VAL A 496 -38.59 13.98 -2.36
C VAL A 496 -37.90 14.39 -1.06
N SER A 497 -38.30 13.76 0.04
CA SER A 497 -37.66 13.88 1.36
C SER A 497 -36.74 12.68 1.56
N LEU A 498 -35.42 12.89 1.41
CA LEU A 498 -34.41 11.83 1.51
C LEU A 498 -33.85 11.76 2.94
N LYS A 499 -33.98 10.60 3.58
CA LYS A 499 -33.43 10.34 4.93
C LYS A 499 -32.42 9.20 4.90
N LEU A 500 -31.29 9.38 5.58
CA LEU A 500 -30.32 8.31 5.81
C LEU A 500 -30.72 7.58 7.10
N VAL A 501 -30.95 6.28 7.01
CA VAL A 501 -31.40 5.48 8.15
C VAL A 501 -30.66 4.16 8.20
N SER A 502 -30.57 3.56 9.38
CA SER A 502 -30.06 2.20 9.50
C SER A 502 -31.02 1.18 8.87
N SER A 503 -30.52 0.09 8.30
CA SER A 503 -31.37 -0.90 7.59
C SER A 503 -32.31 -1.67 8.51
N ASP A 504 -31.95 -1.81 9.78
CA ASP A 504 -32.72 -2.54 10.80
C ASP A 504 -33.99 -1.80 11.25
N VAL A 505 -34.08 -0.47 11.04
CA VAL A 505 -35.26 0.33 11.38
C VAL A 505 -36.32 0.39 10.28
N VAL A 506 -35.98 0.00 9.04
CA VAL A 506 -36.90 0.11 7.89
C VAL A 506 -38.12 -0.80 8.08
N LEU A 507 -37.93 -2.09 8.36
CA LEU A 507 -39.06 -3.02 8.51
C LEU A 507 -40.00 -2.68 9.68
N PRO A 508 -39.49 -2.45 10.91
CA PRO A 508 -40.37 -2.07 12.03
C PRO A 508 -41.14 -0.78 11.75
N ALA A 509 -40.52 0.20 11.10
CA ALA A 509 -41.19 1.46 10.74
C ALA A 509 -42.26 1.26 9.67
N THR A 510 -41.97 0.50 8.61
CA THR A 510 -42.93 0.21 7.53
C THR A 510 -44.15 -0.55 8.06
N VAL A 511 -43.95 -1.58 8.90
CA VAL A 511 -45.05 -2.32 9.53
C VAL A 511 -45.86 -1.44 10.50
N ALA A 512 -45.22 -0.47 11.15
CA ALA A 512 -45.88 0.50 12.02
C ALA A 512 -46.59 1.65 11.26
N GLY A 513 -46.58 1.66 9.92
CA GLY A 513 -47.17 2.71 9.10
C GLY A 513 -46.43 4.05 9.19
N LYS A 514 -45.16 4.03 9.62
CA LYS A 514 -44.28 5.21 9.76
C LYS A 514 -43.00 5.09 8.93
N GLY A 515 -42.93 4.09 8.07
CA GLY A 515 -41.79 3.84 7.18
C GLY A 515 -41.80 4.75 5.95
N PRO A 516 -40.80 4.62 5.08
CA PRO A 516 -40.69 5.40 3.86
C PRO A 516 -41.68 4.95 2.80
N ASP A 517 -41.93 5.82 1.82
CA ASP A 517 -42.64 5.45 0.59
C ASP A 517 -41.74 4.60 -0.31
N VAL A 518 -40.43 4.87 -0.32
CA VAL A 518 -39.43 4.10 -1.08
C VAL A 518 -38.18 3.87 -0.23
N ALA A 519 -37.71 2.63 -0.16
CA ALA A 519 -36.41 2.29 0.42
C ALA A 519 -35.40 1.94 -0.68
N LEU A 520 -34.23 2.59 -0.67
CA LEU A 520 -33.17 2.38 -1.65
C LEU A 520 -31.99 1.59 -1.06
N GLN A 521 -31.32 0.85 -1.93
CA GLN A 521 -30.12 0.07 -1.62
C GLN A 521 -30.31 -1.03 -0.56
N MET A 522 -31.49 -1.64 -0.56
CA MET A 522 -31.79 -2.79 0.29
C MET A 522 -31.16 -4.07 -0.31
N GLY A 523 -30.74 -5.01 0.55
CA GLY A 523 -30.24 -6.32 0.11
C GLY A 523 -31.29 -7.11 -0.67
N ASN A 524 -30.86 -8.01 -1.57
CA ASN A 524 -31.75 -8.76 -2.48
C ASN A 524 -32.75 -9.68 -1.76
N GLU A 525 -32.42 -10.12 -0.54
CA GLU A 525 -33.26 -10.92 0.34
C GLU A 525 -34.39 -10.09 1.00
N THR A 526 -34.23 -8.77 1.05
CA THR A 526 -35.10 -7.87 1.82
C THR A 526 -36.51 -7.75 1.22
N PRO A 527 -36.70 -7.54 -0.10
CA PRO A 527 -38.04 -7.48 -0.70
C PRO A 527 -38.84 -8.75 -0.48
N VAL A 528 -38.21 -9.93 -0.57
CA VAL A 528 -38.87 -11.22 -0.32
C VAL A 528 -39.28 -11.33 1.15
N ASN A 529 -38.38 -11.00 2.08
CA ASN A 529 -38.69 -11.00 3.52
C ASN A 529 -39.85 -10.06 3.86
N TYR A 530 -39.87 -8.85 3.29
CA TYR A 530 -40.93 -7.87 3.59
C TYR A 530 -42.25 -8.27 2.93
N ALA A 531 -42.21 -8.89 1.74
CA ALA A 531 -43.40 -9.37 1.04
C ALA A 531 -44.08 -10.49 1.84
N THR A 532 -43.32 -11.41 2.44
CA THR A 532 -43.90 -12.46 3.33
C THR A 532 -44.62 -11.89 4.55
N ARG A 533 -44.34 -10.64 4.92
CA ARG A 533 -44.96 -9.93 6.05
C ARG A 533 -46.00 -8.90 5.61
N ASN A 534 -46.37 -8.91 4.33
CA ASN A 534 -47.30 -7.95 3.74
C ASN A 534 -46.87 -6.48 3.95
N ALA A 535 -45.55 -6.22 3.92
CA ALA A 535 -44.95 -4.92 4.22
C ALA A 535 -44.40 -4.18 2.99
N VAL A 536 -44.61 -4.69 1.77
CA VAL A 536 -44.19 -4.06 0.50
C VAL A 536 -45.26 -4.23 -0.56
N GLN A 537 -45.30 -3.30 -1.52
CA GLN A 537 -46.25 -3.29 -2.62
C GLN A 537 -45.81 -4.24 -3.75
N ASP A 538 -46.76 -5.01 -4.31
CA ASP A 538 -46.54 -5.77 -5.54
C ASP A 538 -46.36 -4.81 -6.72
N LEU A 539 -45.16 -4.82 -7.31
CA LEU A 539 -44.79 -3.94 -8.42
C LEU A 539 -45.43 -4.38 -9.75
N SER A 540 -45.84 -5.65 -9.88
CA SER A 540 -46.49 -6.15 -11.10
C SER A 540 -47.93 -5.63 -11.27
N ALA A 541 -48.51 -5.08 -10.20
CA ALA A 541 -49.84 -4.48 -10.21
C ALA A 541 -49.88 -3.10 -10.91
N PHE A 542 -48.73 -2.47 -11.19
CA PHE A 542 -48.68 -1.17 -11.86
C PHE A 542 -48.80 -1.29 -13.39
N PRO A 543 -49.62 -0.47 -14.06
CA PRO A 543 -49.89 -0.59 -15.50
C PRO A 543 -48.66 -0.48 -16.41
N ASP A 544 -47.63 0.24 -15.99
CA ASP A 544 -46.38 0.50 -16.71
C ASP A 544 -45.25 -0.48 -16.33
N PHE A 545 -45.52 -1.49 -15.50
CA PHE A 545 -44.51 -2.45 -15.04
C PHE A 545 -43.77 -3.13 -16.20
N GLY A 546 -44.46 -3.49 -17.27
CA GLY A 546 -43.85 -4.12 -18.45
C GLY A 546 -42.79 -3.24 -19.14
N ASP A 547 -43.10 -1.95 -19.28
CA ASP A 547 -42.19 -0.98 -19.91
C ASP A 547 -41.02 -0.64 -18.99
N VAL A 548 -41.26 -0.52 -17.68
CA VAL A 548 -40.21 -0.25 -16.69
C VAL A 548 -39.28 -1.45 -16.55
N ARG A 549 -39.83 -2.67 -16.48
CA ARG A 549 -39.06 -3.93 -16.42
C ARG A 549 -38.07 -4.06 -17.57
N SER A 550 -38.43 -3.64 -18.78
CA SER A 550 -37.57 -3.74 -19.97
C SER A 550 -36.25 -2.95 -19.86
N ARG A 551 -36.16 -2.01 -18.92
CA ARG A 551 -34.97 -1.17 -18.68
C ARG A 551 -33.93 -1.86 -17.78
N PHE A 552 -34.27 -3.01 -17.19
CA PHE A 552 -33.43 -3.77 -16.28
C PHE A 552 -33.03 -5.11 -16.91
N LEU A 553 -31.88 -5.64 -16.50
CA LEU A 553 -31.39 -6.95 -16.95
C LEU A 553 -32.24 -8.07 -16.33
N ASP A 554 -32.41 -9.18 -17.04
CA ASP A 554 -33.11 -10.37 -16.52
C ASP A 554 -32.47 -10.93 -15.24
N SER A 555 -31.17 -10.72 -15.03
CA SER A 555 -30.48 -11.14 -13.79
C SER A 555 -30.75 -10.24 -12.58
N ALA A 556 -31.42 -9.11 -12.78
CA ALA A 556 -31.79 -8.16 -11.73
C ALA A 556 -33.28 -8.25 -11.33
N MET A 557 -34.04 -9.15 -11.96
CA MET A 557 -35.46 -9.44 -11.73
C MET A 557 -35.62 -10.89 -11.27
#